data_AF-A0A533TAH2-F1
#
_entry.id   AF-A0A533TAH2-F1
#
_cell.length_a   1.000
_cell.length_b   1.000
_cell.length_c   1.000
_cell.angle_alpha   90.00
_cell.angle_beta   90.00
_cell.angle_gamma   90.00
#
_symmetry.space_group_name_H-M   'P 1'
#
loop_
_entity.id
_entity.type
_entity.pdbx_description
1 polymer ?
#
loop_
_entity_poly.entity_id
_entity_poly.type
_entity_poly.pdbx_seq_one_letter_code
_entity_poly.pdbx_strand_id
1 'polypeptide(L)'
;MKKLVTKPPEKSRDNYSVKVKLDDQRSHEAIIAQHCLSGPGIAAKVIDQFSQYKGQMSIYNIVDEINRKTEEFHSGETKGIESILMSQAITLDTMFAHFAKLSIGPVGYDQLKLFVSLALKAQNQSRATLDTLANIKNPRQTVITKQANISNGPQQVNNTLHQSSGSDDKTQKKIIDRAKQTIEP
;
A
#
# COMPACT_ATOMS: atom_id res chain seq x y z
N MET A 1 -61.05 -34.74 5.22
CA MET A 1 -59.88 -34.42 4.39
C MET A 1 -58.95 -33.49 5.16
N LYS A 2 -57.86 -34.01 5.72
CA LYS A 2 -56.85 -33.22 6.46
C LYS A 2 -55.78 -32.75 5.46
N LYS A 3 -55.57 -31.44 5.34
CA LYS A 3 -54.53 -30.86 4.47
C LYS A 3 -53.15 -31.21 5.02
N LEU A 4 -52.35 -31.89 4.21
CA LEU A 4 -50.90 -32.08 4.42
C LEU A 4 -50.22 -30.71 4.28
N VAL A 5 -49.63 -30.20 5.35
CA VAL A 5 -48.63 -29.12 5.28
C VAL A 5 -47.27 -29.81 5.26
N THR A 6 -46.62 -29.81 4.10
CA THR A 6 -45.27 -30.37 3.94
C THR A 6 -44.24 -29.37 4.46
N LYS A 7 -43.50 -29.77 5.50
CA LYS A 7 -42.33 -29.05 6.03
C LYS A 7 -41.23 -29.03 4.94
N PRO A 8 -40.55 -27.90 4.67
CA PRO A 8 -39.46 -27.86 3.68
C PRO A 8 -38.25 -28.69 4.16
N PRO A 9 -37.46 -29.26 3.24
CA PRO A 9 -36.38 -30.17 3.58
C PRO A 9 -35.27 -29.46 4.35
N GLU A 10 -34.92 -30.05 5.49
CA GLU A 10 -33.83 -29.62 6.37
C GLU A 10 -32.50 -29.82 5.62
N LYS A 11 -31.83 -28.72 5.25
CA LYS A 11 -30.54 -28.77 4.55
C LYS A 11 -29.50 -29.40 5.49
N SER A 12 -29.02 -30.58 5.07
CA SER A 12 -27.83 -31.25 5.61
C SER A 12 -26.71 -30.24 5.82
N ARG A 13 -26.28 -30.07 7.08
CA ARG A 13 -25.02 -29.40 7.40
C ARG A 13 -23.91 -30.39 7.10
N ASP A 14 -23.49 -30.45 5.84
CA ASP A 14 -22.32 -31.22 5.48
C ASP A 14 -21.11 -30.67 6.24
N ASN A 15 -20.51 -31.56 7.03
CA ASN A 15 -19.34 -31.35 7.86
C ASN A 15 -18.18 -30.82 7.01
N TYR A 16 -17.87 -29.53 7.14
CA TYR A 16 -16.57 -29.00 6.71
C TYR A 16 -15.53 -29.36 7.78
N SER A 17 -15.05 -30.60 7.76
CA SER A 17 -13.97 -31.06 8.61
C SER A 17 -12.66 -30.40 8.19
N VAL A 18 -12.21 -29.45 9.00
CA VAL A 18 -10.89 -28.84 8.94
C VAL A 18 -9.85 -29.94 9.11
N LYS A 19 -8.95 -30.13 8.13
CA LYS A 19 -7.72 -30.91 8.35
C LYS A 19 -6.71 -30.02 9.07
N VAL A 20 -6.93 -29.79 10.36
CA VAL A 20 -5.91 -29.25 11.26
C VAL A 20 -4.79 -30.29 11.33
N LYS A 21 -3.52 -29.89 11.16
CA LYS A 21 -2.39 -30.76 11.50
C LYS A 21 -2.47 -31.09 12.99
N LEU A 22 -2.97 -32.29 13.30
CA LEU A 22 -3.34 -32.80 14.63
C LEU A 22 -2.15 -33.08 15.58
N ASP A 23 -1.00 -32.41 15.41
CA ASP A 23 0.17 -32.57 16.28
C ASP A 23 0.35 -31.38 17.25
N ASP A 24 -0.71 -30.61 17.46
CA ASP A 24 -0.68 -29.39 18.24
C ASP A 24 -1.53 -29.53 19.52
N GLN A 25 -0.88 -29.55 20.69
CA GLN A 25 -1.52 -29.73 22.00
C GLN A 25 -2.39 -28.53 22.46
N ARG A 26 -2.56 -27.52 21.61
CA ARG A 26 -3.37 -26.33 21.92
C ARG A 26 -4.87 -26.62 21.81
N SER A 27 -5.70 -25.94 22.62
CA SER A 27 -7.16 -26.08 22.53
C SER A 27 -7.68 -25.58 21.18
N HIS A 28 -8.85 -26.07 20.76
CA HIS A 28 -9.49 -25.69 19.52
C HIS A 28 -9.67 -24.15 19.42
N GLU A 29 -10.06 -23.52 20.53
CA GLU A 29 -10.21 -22.07 20.64
C GLU A 29 -8.89 -21.32 20.41
N ALA A 30 -7.76 -21.85 20.90
CA ALA A 30 -6.45 -21.22 20.71
C ALA A 30 -5.98 -21.29 19.25
N ILE A 31 -6.29 -22.38 18.55
CA ILE A 31 -5.99 -22.54 17.11
C ILE A 31 -6.84 -21.57 16.28
N ILE A 32 -8.14 -21.44 16.61
CA ILE A 32 -9.03 -20.46 15.98
C ILE A 32 -8.51 -19.03 16.21
N ALA A 33 -8.14 -18.70 17.46
CA ALA A 33 -7.61 -17.38 17.80
C ALA A 33 -6.33 -17.06 17.03
N GLN A 34 -5.40 -18.01 16.91
CA GLN A 34 -4.19 -17.81 16.12
C GLN A 34 -4.51 -17.53 14.65
N HIS A 35 -5.42 -18.31 14.06
CA HIS A 35 -5.83 -18.08 12.67
C HIS A 35 -6.44 -16.70 12.50
N CYS A 36 -7.38 -16.30 13.36
CA CYS A 36 -8.04 -14.99 13.31
C CYS A 36 -7.07 -13.80 13.47
N LEU A 37 -5.98 -13.98 14.21
CA LEU A 37 -4.99 -12.93 14.47
C LEU A 37 -3.82 -12.93 13.46
N SER A 38 -3.76 -13.92 12.56
CA SER A 38 -2.78 -13.95 11.48
C SER A 38 -3.10 -12.89 10.40
N GLY A 39 -2.09 -12.47 9.63
CA GLY A 39 -2.29 -11.58 8.48
C GLY A 39 -3.38 -12.08 7.51
N PRO A 40 -3.32 -13.36 7.06
CA PRO A 40 -4.37 -13.98 6.27
C PRO A 40 -5.74 -14.02 6.97
N GLY A 41 -5.80 -14.25 8.28
CA GLY A 41 -7.05 -14.27 9.04
C GLY A 41 -7.74 -12.91 9.10
N ILE A 42 -6.98 -11.85 9.36
CA ILE A 42 -7.47 -10.48 9.33
C ILE A 42 -7.98 -10.12 7.93
N ALA A 43 -7.19 -10.43 6.89
CA ALA A 43 -7.58 -10.20 5.50
C ALA A 43 -8.85 -10.99 5.13
N ALA A 44 -8.96 -12.24 5.55
CA ALA A 44 -10.14 -13.07 5.34
C ALA A 44 -11.40 -12.48 5.98
N LYS A 45 -11.27 -11.92 7.20
CA LYS A 45 -12.40 -11.27 7.87
C LYS A 45 -12.88 -10.02 7.13
N VAL A 46 -11.94 -9.22 6.61
CA VAL A 46 -12.26 -8.04 5.80
C VAL A 46 -12.92 -8.47 4.48
N ILE A 47 -12.37 -9.47 3.79
CA ILE A 47 -12.95 -10.00 2.55
C ILE A 47 -14.37 -10.50 2.78
N ASP A 48 -14.61 -11.32 3.81
CA ASP A 48 -15.96 -11.79 4.14
C ASP A 48 -16.93 -10.63 4.40
N GLN A 49 -16.48 -9.60 5.13
CA GLN A 49 -17.31 -8.44 5.46
C GLN A 49 -17.71 -7.60 4.23
N PHE A 50 -16.81 -7.42 3.27
CA PHE A 50 -17.01 -6.55 2.10
C PHE A 50 -17.43 -7.31 0.83
N SER A 51 -17.35 -8.64 0.81
CA SER A 51 -17.78 -9.43 -0.33
C SER A 51 -19.31 -9.46 -0.47
N GLN A 52 -19.79 -9.53 -1.71
CA GLN A 52 -21.20 -9.80 -2.00
C GLN A 52 -21.60 -11.26 -1.65
N TYR A 53 -20.62 -12.12 -1.38
CA TYR A 53 -20.77 -13.54 -1.03
C TYR A 53 -20.62 -13.81 0.47
N LYS A 54 -20.83 -12.78 1.30
CA LYS A 54 -20.71 -12.87 2.76
C LYS A 54 -21.45 -14.08 3.33
N GLY A 55 -20.76 -14.85 4.19
CA GLY A 55 -21.32 -16.05 4.83
C GLY A 55 -21.51 -17.26 3.90
N GLN A 56 -21.17 -17.14 2.61
CA GLN A 56 -21.17 -18.28 1.66
C GLN A 56 -19.79 -18.96 1.59
N MET A 57 -18.75 -18.31 2.12
CA MET A 57 -17.38 -18.81 2.16
C MET A 57 -16.97 -19.10 3.61
N SER A 58 -16.37 -20.27 3.84
CA SER A 58 -15.72 -20.55 5.12
C SER A 58 -14.51 -19.63 5.27
N ILE A 59 -14.35 -19.01 6.45
CA ILE A 59 -13.18 -18.15 6.73
C ILE A 59 -11.86 -18.92 6.56
N TYR A 60 -11.86 -20.22 6.85
CA TYR A 60 -10.70 -21.09 6.65
C TYR A 60 -10.35 -21.24 5.17
N ASN A 61 -11.33 -21.39 4.28
CA ASN A 61 -11.07 -21.48 2.84
C ASN A 61 -10.48 -20.18 2.30
N ILE A 62 -10.91 -19.03 2.82
CA ILE A 62 -10.33 -17.73 2.43
C ILE A 62 -8.88 -17.62 2.91
N VAL A 63 -8.61 -18.03 4.16
CA VAL A 63 -7.25 -18.07 4.72
C VAL A 63 -6.33 -19.00 3.91
N ASP A 64 -6.79 -20.20 3.59
CA ASP A 64 -6.04 -21.18 2.81
C ASP A 64 -5.73 -20.64 1.41
N GLU A 65 -6.70 -19.98 0.75
CA GLU A 65 -6.47 -19.35 -0.56
C GLU A 65 -5.48 -18.18 -0.49
N ILE A 66 -5.52 -17.36 0.57
CA ILE A 66 -4.53 -16.29 0.79
C ILE A 66 -3.13 -16.88 0.99
N ASN A 67 -3.01 -17.95 1.79
CA ASN A 67 -1.74 -18.64 1.98
C ASN A 67 -1.22 -19.22 0.67
N ARG A 68 -2.08 -19.88 -0.11
CA ARG A 68 -1.75 -20.42 -1.44
C ARG A 68 -1.20 -19.34 -2.37
N LYS A 69 -1.87 -18.18 -2.46
CA LYS A 69 -1.40 -17.03 -3.25
C LYS A 69 -0.07 -16.45 -2.74
N THR A 70 0.15 -16.49 -1.43
CA THR A 70 1.40 -16.03 -0.79
C THR A 70 2.55 -16.98 -1.13
N GLU A 71 2.29 -18.30 -1.11
CA GLU A 71 3.26 -19.31 -1.52
C GLU A 71 3.61 -19.21 -3.02
N GLU A 72 2.62 -18.98 -3.89
CA GLU A 72 2.85 -18.70 -5.32
C GLU A 72 3.80 -17.51 -5.50
N PHE A 73 3.56 -16.41 -4.77
CA PHE A 73 4.44 -15.25 -4.82
C PHE A 73 5.87 -15.57 -4.32
N HIS A 74 6.01 -16.29 -3.20
CA HIS A 74 7.32 -16.69 -2.69
C HIS A 74 8.08 -17.66 -3.61
N SER A 75 7.36 -18.40 -4.48
CA SER A 75 7.98 -19.27 -5.49
C SER A 75 8.54 -18.51 -6.70
N GLY A 76 8.29 -17.20 -6.78
CA GLY A 76 8.69 -16.35 -7.90
C GLY A 76 7.69 -16.29 -9.06
N GLU A 77 6.52 -16.94 -8.93
CA GLU A 77 5.44 -16.83 -9.91
C GLU A 77 4.68 -15.52 -9.72
N THR A 78 4.77 -14.62 -10.71
CA THR A 78 4.23 -13.26 -10.60
C THR A 78 2.91 -13.07 -11.35
N LYS A 79 2.47 -14.02 -12.18
CA LYS A 79 1.24 -13.87 -12.99
C LYS A 79 0.00 -13.52 -12.15
N GLY A 80 -0.12 -14.12 -10.97
CA GLY A 80 -1.24 -13.88 -10.06
C GLY A 80 -1.28 -12.43 -9.55
N ILE A 81 -0.15 -11.92 -9.04
CA ILE A 81 -0.06 -10.53 -8.57
C ILE A 81 -0.14 -9.54 -9.73
N GLU A 82 0.41 -9.89 -10.90
CA GLU A 82 0.31 -9.08 -12.12
C GLU A 82 -1.15 -8.89 -12.54
N SER A 83 -1.95 -9.96 -12.51
CA SER A 83 -3.38 -9.89 -12.83
C SER A 83 -4.15 -8.99 -11.85
N ILE A 84 -3.83 -9.07 -10.55
CA ILE A 84 -4.44 -8.22 -9.52
C ILE A 84 -4.08 -6.75 -9.77
N LEU A 85 -2.80 -6.44 -9.92
CA LEU A 85 -2.34 -5.06 -10.14
C LEU A 85 -2.88 -4.49 -11.45
N MET A 86 -2.95 -5.30 -12.52
CA MET A 86 -3.53 -4.86 -13.80
C MET A 86 -5.02 -4.52 -13.63
N SER A 87 -5.77 -5.37 -12.94
CA SER A 87 -7.19 -5.13 -12.65
C SER A 87 -7.39 -3.87 -11.81
N GLN A 88 -6.50 -3.61 -10.83
CA GLN A 88 -6.51 -2.38 -10.03
C GLN A 88 -6.20 -1.15 -10.88
N ALA A 89 -5.20 -1.20 -11.76
CA ALA A 89 -4.86 -0.11 -12.67
C ALA A 89 -6.03 0.25 -13.60
N ILE A 90 -6.70 -0.75 -14.18
CA ILE A 90 -7.88 -0.56 -15.03
C ILE A 90 -9.05 0.05 -14.24
N THR A 91 -9.27 -0.42 -13.00
CA THR A 91 -10.33 0.12 -12.13
C THR A 91 -10.07 1.59 -11.78
N LEU A 92 -8.83 1.95 -11.45
CA LEU A 92 -8.43 3.31 -11.16
C LEU A 92 -8.54 4.24 -12.38
N ASP A 93 -8.16 3.75 -13.56
CA ASP A 93 -8.36 4.48 -14.82
C ASP A 93 -9.85 4.72 -15.12
N THR A 94 -10.68 3.71 -14.86
CA THR A 94 -12.14 3.82 -14.97
C THR A 94 -12.70 4.86 -13.99
N MET A 95 -12.20 4.91 -12.75
CA MET A 95 -12.58 5.94 -11.78
C MET A 95 -12.15 7.33 -12.23
N PHE A 96 -10.95 7.48 -12.81
CA PHE A 96 -10.52 8.74 -13.41
C PHE A 96 -11.51 9.20 -14.49
N ALA A 97 -11.83 8.34 -15.45
CA ALA A 97 -12.77 8.66 -16.52
C ALA A 97 -14.16 9.03 -15.98
N HIS A 98 -14.63 8.31 -14.95
CA HIS A 98 -15.91 8.58 -14.30
C HIS A 98 -15.95 9.98 -13.65
N PHE A 99 -14.97 10.32 -12.81
CA PHE A 99 -14.93 11.63 -12.15
C PHE A 99 -14.65 12.77 -13.12
N ALA A 100 -13.82 12.56 -14.15
CA ALA A 100 -13.60 13.55 -15.21
C ALA A 100 -14.91 13.86 -15.95
N LYS A 101 -15.72 12.84 -16.26
CA LYS A 101 -17.05 13.03 -16.86
C LYS A 101 -17.99 13.81 -15.94
N LEU A 102 -18.04 13.49 -14.65
CA LEU A 102 -18.88 14.23 -13.68
C LEU A 102 -18.47 15.70 -13.57
N SER A 103 -17.20 16.02 -13.79
CA SER A 103 -16.67 17.39 -13.72
C SER A 103 -17.15 18.30 -14.86
N ILE A 104 -17.63 17.73 -15.97
CA ILE A 104 -18.14 18.48 -17.13
C ILE A 104 -19.64 18.80 -16.98
N GLY A 105 -20.33 18.16 -16.03
CA GLY A 105 -21.76 18.34 -15.78
C GLY A 105 -22.11 19.66 -15.07
N PRO A 106 -23.41 19.96 -14.92
CA PRO A 106 -23.89 21.13 -14.16
C PRO A 106 -23.72 20.89 -12.66
N VAL A 107 -22.50 21.07 -12.16
CA VAL A 107 -22.13 20.86 -10.76
C VAL A 107 -21.69 22.18 -10.11
N GLY A 108 -21.90 22.31 -8.81
CA GLY A 108 -21.39 23.46 -8.05
C GLY A 108 -19.86 23.45 -7.96
N TYR A 109 -19.27 24.59 -7.57
CA TYR A 109 -17.82 24.76 -7.48
C TYR A 109 -17.13 23.72 -6.58
N ASP A 110 -17.74 23.41 -5.43
CA ASP A 110 -17.18 22.44 -4.48
C ASP A 110 -17.20 21.02 -5.03
N GLN A 111 -18.28 20.62 -5.71
CA GLN A 111 -18.37 19.32 -6.37
C GLN A 111 -17.39 19.23 -7.54
N LEU A 112 -17.24 20.29 -8.34
CA LEU A 112 -16.25 20.35 -9.42
C LEU A 112 -14.84 20.13 -8.86
N LYS A 113 -14.47 20.89 -7.82
CA LYS A 113 -13.16 20.77 -7.17
C LYS A 113 -12.94 19.37 -6.61
N LEU A 114 -13.96 18.78 -5.98
CA LEU A 114 -13.91 17.40 -5.46
C LEU A 114 -13.70 16.39 -6.60
N PHE A 115 -14.51 16.42 -7.65
CA PHE A 115 -14.43 15.46 -8.75
C PHE A 115 -13.11 15.57 -9.52
N VAL A 116 -12.65 16.77 -9.86
CA VAL A 116 -11.33 16.97 -10.48
C VAL A 116 -10.22 16.43 -9.57
N SER A 117 -10.29 16.70 -8.26
CA SER A 117 -9.30 16.18 -7.31
C SER A 117 -9.31 14.65 -7.22
N LEU A 118 -10.48 14.01 -7.19
CA LEU A 118 -10.61 12.56 -7.17
C LEU A 118 -10.14 11.93 -8.49
N ALA A 119 -10.43 12.57 -9.64
CA ALA A 119 -9.96 12.14 -10.94
C ALA A 119 -8.43 12.11 -10.98
N LEU A 120 -7.77 13.23 -10.65
CA LEU A 120 -6.32 13.33 -10.67
C LEU A 120 -5.65 12.37 -9.67
N LYS A 121 -6.27 12.14 -8.51
CA LYS A 121 -5.80 11.10 -7.56
C LYS A 121 -5.89 9.70 -8.17
N ALA A 122 -7.02 9.35 -8.79
CA ALA A 122 -7.20 8.04 -9.42
C ALA A 122 -6.19 7.82 -10.56
N GLN A 123 -5.97 8.83 -11.42
CA GLN A 123 -4.94 8.80 -12.46
C GLN A 123 -3.54 8.54 -11.88
N ASN A 124 -3.15 9.31 -10.85
CA ASN A 124 -1.84 9.17 -10.22
C ASN A 124 -1.63 7.77 -9.62
N GLN A 125 -2.67 7.20 -8.99
CA GLN A 125 -2.59 5.84 -8.44
C GLN A 125 -2.58 4.76 -9.53
N SER A 126 -3.32 4.94 -10.63
CA SER A 126 -3.26 4.01 -11.78
C SER A 126 -1.84 3.94 -12.34
N ARG A 127 -1.19 5.10 -12.55
CA ARG A 127 0.21 5.17 -12.96
C ARG A 127 1.15 4.48 -11.98
N ALA A 128 1.00 4.72 -10.67
CA ALA A 128 1.83 4.09 -9.65
C ALA A 128 1.73 2.55 -9.66
N THR A 129 0.52 2.03 -9.90
CA THR A 129 0.28 0.58 -10.05
C THR A 129 0.95 0.03 -11.31
N LEU A 130 0.88 0.73 -12.45
CA LEU A 130 1.57 0.35 -13.69
C LEU A 130 3.10 0.41 -13.55
N ASP A 131 3.62 1.41 -12.84
CA ASP A 131 5.05 1.50 -12.50
C ASP A 131 5.49 0.31 -11.63
N THR A 132 4.64 -0.12 -10.69
CA THR A 132 4.88 -1.32 -9.87
C THR A 132 4.92 -2.58 -10.73
N LEU A 133 3.98 -2.75 -11.66
CA LEU A 133 3.98 -3.85 -12.64
C LEU A 133 5.25 -3.86 -13.50
N ALA A 134 5.68 -2.70 -13.99
CA ALA A 134 6.89 -2.56 -14.77
C ALA A 134 8.13 -2.97 -13.96
N ASN A 135 8.18 -2.58 -12.68
CA ASN A 135 9.26 -2.99 -11.76
C ASN A 135 9.23 -4.47 -11.42
N ILE A 136 8.05 -5.12 -11.38
CA ILE A 136 7.94 -6.58 -11.20
C ILE A 136 8.53 -7.30 -12.43
N LYS A 137 8.17 -6.87 -13.65
CA LYS A 137 8.67 -7.48 -14.89
C LYS A 137 10.16 -7.24 -15.13
N ASN A 138 10.61 -6.03 -14.84
CA ASN A 138 11.99 -5.60 -15.03
C ASN A 138 12.45 -4.93 -13.75
N PRO A 139 12.91 -5.71 -12.75
CA PRO A 139 13.45 -5.15 -11.52
C PRO A 139 14.57 -4.20 -11.88
N ARG A 140 14.39 -2.91 -11.57
CA ARG A 140 15.46 -1.93 -11.78
C ARG A 140 16.62 -2.41 -10.93
N GLN A 141 17.68 -2.89 -11.57
CA GLN A 141 18.93 -3.17 -10.90
C GLN A 141 19.42 -1.83 -10.38
N THR A 142 19.11 -1.58 -9.11
CA THR A 142 19.71 -0.46 -8.41
C THR A 142 21.14 -0.91 -8.23
N VAL A 143 22.01 -0.49 -9.16
CA VAL A 143 23.46 -0.63 -8.98
C VAL A 143 23.77 0.24 -7.78
N ILE A 144 23.68 -0.38 -6.60
CA ILE A 144 24.32 0.13 -5.40
C ILE A 144 25.79 -0.02 -5.73
N THR A 145 26.35 0.98 -6.42
CA THR A 145 27.78 1.19 -6.39
C THR A 145 28.07 1.36 -4.92
N LYS A 146 28.55 0.29 -4.28
CA LYS A 146 29.36 0.43 -3.09
C LYS A 146 30.40 1.45 -3.52
N GLN A 147 30.25 2.70 -3.11
CA GLN A 147 31.39 3.60 -3.01
C GLN A 147 32.33 2.87 -2.05
N ALA A 148 33.19 2.04 -2.62
CA ALA A 148 34.40 1.63 -1.95
C ALA A 148 35.06 2.94 -1.58
N ASN A 149 35.22 3.17 -0.29
CA ASN A 149 36.05 4.24 0.21
C ASN A 149 37.49 3.92 -0.25
N ILE A 150 37.83 4.30 -1.49
CA ILE A 150 39.18 4.18 -2.02
C ILE A 150 39.92 5.43 -1.55
N SER A 151 40.34 5.42 -0.29
CA SER A 151 41.43 6.28 0.17
C SER A 151 42.64 5.40 0.47
N ASN A 152 43.30 4.93 -0.59
CA ASN A 152 44.64 4.33 -0.52
C ASN A 152 45.73 5.41 -0.55
N GLY A 153 45.57 6.45 0.25
CA GLY A 153 46.55 7.52 0.42
C GLY A 153 46.53 8.02 1.87
N PRO A 154 47.67 8.49 2.40
CA PRO A 154 47.74 9.02 3.76
C PRO A 154 46.80 10.21 3.88
N GLN A 155 45.68 9.98 4.55
CA GLN A 155 44.63 10.96 4.79
C GLN A 155 45.12 11.87 5.93
N GLN A 156 45.71 13.01 5.59
CA GLN A 156 46.10 14.01 6.59
C GLN A 156 44.87 14.81 7.03
N VAL A 157 44.41 14.55 8.24
CA VAL A 157 43.46 15.39 8.96
C VAL A 157 44.23 16.53 9.62
N ASN A 158 44.02 17.77 9.18
CA ASN A 158 44.59 18.95 9.83
C ASN A 158 43.54 19.56 10.77
N ASN A 159 43.37 18.97 11.96
CA ASN A 159 42.62 19.62 13.04
C ASN A 159 43.55 20.57 13.79
N THR A 160 43.76 21.75 13.23
CA THR A 160 44.32 22.87 13.99
C THR A 160 43.20 23.56 14.75
N LEU A 161 43.02 23.13 16.01
CA LEU A 161 42.47 23.98 17.04
C LEU A 161 43.37 25.22 17.16
N HIS A 162 42.93 26.34 16.59
CA HIS A 162 43.41 27.66 16.99
C HIS A 162 42.25 28.38 17.68
N GLN A 163 42.20 28.27 19.01
CA GLN A 163 41.59 29.32 19.81
C GLN A 163 42.56 30.49 19.86
N SER A 164 42.19 31.62 19.25
CA SER A 164 42.61 32.93 19.71
C SER A 164 41.67 34.00 19.15
N SER A 165 40.87 34.53 20.07
CA SER A 165 40.26 35.86 20.09
C SER A 165 41.00 36.94 19.29
N GLY A 166 40.26 37.71 18.48
CA GLY A 166 40.75 38.93 17.83
C GLY A 166 39.69 39.56 16.93
N SER A 167 39.10 40.65 17.41
CA SER A 167 38.11 41.52 16.80
C SER A 167 38.43 41.92 15.35
N ASP A 168 37.44 41.92 14.45
CA ASP A 168 37.47 42.83 13.30
C ASP A 168 36.06 43.25 12.82
N ASP A 169 35.65 44.33 13.47
CA ASP A 169 34.56 45.29 13.28
C ASP A 169 34.59 46.00 11.90
N LYS A 170 34.74 45.24 10.80
CA LYS A 170 34.77 45.82 9.43
C LYS A 170 33.74 45.25 8.45
N THR A 171 33.08 44.15 8.79
CA THR A 171 32.07 43.54 7.89
C THR A 171 30.65 44.03 8.20
N GLN A 172 30.34 44.47 9.42
CA GLN A 172 29.01 44.97 9.78
C GLN A 172 28.72 46.41 9.31
N LYS A 173 29.73 47.29 9.18
CA LYS A 173 29.53 48.64 8.64
C LYS A 173 29.18 48.65 7.14
N LYS A 174 29.61 47.66 6.36
CA LYS A 174 29.37 47.60 4.91
C LYS A 174 27.95 47.16 4.53
N ILE A 175 27.20 46.58 5.48
CA ILE A 175 25.82 46.11 5.27
C ILE A 175 24.80 47.21 5.66
N ILE A 176 25.14 48.07 6.63
CA ILE A 176 24.27 49.15 7.08
C ILE A 176 24.29 50.35 6.11
N ASP A 177 25.44 50.65 5.50
CA ASP A 177 25.54 51.76 4.54
C ASP A 177 24.90 51.46 3.18
N ARG A 178 24.72 50.18 2.83
CA ARG A 178 24.05 49.76 1.58
C ARG A 178 22.52 49.74 1.69
N ALA A 179 21.97 49.80 2.90
CA ALA A 179 20.53 49.83 3.16
C ALA A 179 19.95 51.25 3.29
N LYS A 180 20.79 52.29 3.34
CA LYS A 180 20.35 53.70 3.44
C LYS A 180 20.30 54.45 2.10
N GLN A 181 20.54 53.78 0.97
CA GLN A 181 20.60 54.41 -0.35
C GLN A 181 19.51 53.90 -1.34
N THR A 182 18.42 53.30 -0.85
CA THR A 182 17.33 52.79 -1.71
C THR A 182 15.91 53.09 -1.17
N ILE A 183 15.77 54.06 -0.27
CA ILE A 183 14.47 54.57 0.22
C ILE A 183 14.71 56.07 0.49
N GLU A 184 14.18 57.10 -0.14
CA GLU A 184 13.24 57.45 -1.23
C GLU A 184 13.63 58.91 -1.63
N PRO A 185 13.00 59.60 -2.61
CA PRO A 185 12.12 59.17 -3.70
C PRO A 185 12.74 59.35 -5.11
#